data_AF-A0A937AJH7-F1
#
_entry.id   AF-A0A937AJH7-F1
#
_cell.length_a   1.000
_cell.length_b   1.000
_cell.length_c   1.000
_cell.angle_alpha   90.00
_cell.angle_beta   90.00
_cell.angle_gamma   90.00
#
_symmetry.space_group_name_H-M   'P 1'
#
loop_
_entity.id
_entity.type
_entity.pdbx_description
1 polymer ?
#
loop_
_entity_poly.entity_id
_entity_poly.type
_entity_poly.pdbx_seq_one_letter_code
_entity_poly.pdbx_strand_id
1 'polypeptide(L)' 'MPNLFAYLVLFSWPLVAVVLFRLMSVQRALVWTLIAGHLLLPSATGIKFPMLPVID' A
#
# COMPACT_ATOMS: atom_id res chain seq x y z
N MET A 1 -1.52 -14.09 11.46
CA MET A 1 -2.76 -13.66 12.13
C MET A 1 -3.34 -12.48 11.36
N PRO A 2 -4.66 -12.39 11.13
CA PRO A 2 -5.25 -11.23 10.46
C PRO A 2 -4.93 -9.96 11.25
N ASN A 3 -4.19 -9.02 10.65
CA ASN A 3 -3.85 -7.76 11.29
C ASN A 3 -4.71 -6.65 10.68
N LEU A 4 -5.75 -6.23 11.42
CA LEU A 4 -6.68 -5.19 10.98
C LEU A 4 -5.95 -3.90 10.62
N PHE A 5 -4.92 -3.54 11.38
CA PHE A 5 -4.09 -2.37 11.09
C PHE A 5 -3.39 -2.50 9.74
N ALA A 6 -2.84 -3.67 9.42
CA ALA A 6 -2.19 -3.90 8.13
C ALA A 6 -3.16 -3.74 6.96
N TYR A 7 -4.39 -4.26 7.07
CA TYR A 7 -5.41 -4.07 6.04
C TYR A 7 -5.86 -2.61 5.91
N LEU A 8 -6.04 -1.90 7.02
CA LEU A 8 -6.38 -0.47 6.99
C LEU A 8 -5.31 0.35 6.26
N VAL A 9 -4.04 0.10 6.54
CA VAL A 9 -2.93 0.77 5.86
C VAL A 9 -2.90 0.40 4.37
N LEU A 10 -3.06 -0.88 4.03
CA LEU A 10 -3.09 -1.34 2.64
C LEU A 10 -4.21 -0.70 1.82
N PHE A 11 -5.44 -0.68 2.35
CA PHE A 11 -6.60 -0.14 1.64
C PHE A 11 -6.67 1.39 1.66
N SER A 12 -6.07 2.06 2.65
CA SER A 12 -6.00 3.53 2.68
C SER A 12 -4.88 4.10 1.81
N TRP A 13 -3.86 3.30 1.48
CA TRP A 13 -2.70 3.75 0.69
C TRP A 13 -3.05 4.41 -0.67
N PRO A 14 -3.98 3.89 -1.48
CA PRO A 14 -4.35 4.52 -2.75
C PRO A 14 -4.92 5.93 -2.55
N LEU A 15 -5.68 6.17 -1.48
CA LEU A 15 -6.16 7.53 -1.15
C LEU A 15 -5.01 8.45 -0.77
N VAL A 16 -4.06 7.97 0.04
CA VAL A 16 -2.86 8.74 0.41
C VAL A 16 -2.06 9.11 -0.83
N ALA A 17 -1.88 8.17 -1.78
CA ALA A 17 -1.24 8.45 -3.06
C ALA A 17 -1.98 9.55 -3.82
N VAL A 18 -3.30 9.46 -4.00
CA VAL A 18 -4.08 10.51 -4.69
C VAL A 18 -3.90 11.88 -4.02
N VAL A 19 -3.88 11.94 -2.69
CA VAL A 19 -3.63 13.19 -1.95
C VAL A 19 -2.21 13.72 -2.22
N LEU A 20 -1.18 12.87 -2.20
CA LEU A 20 0.20 13.27 -2.52
C LEU A 20 0.33 13.86 -3.93
N PHE A 21 -0.33 13.26 -4.92
CA PHE A 21 -0.34 13.76 -6.30
C PHE A 21 -1.14 15.05 -6.49
N ARG A 22 -2.09 15.35 -5.59
CA ARG A 22 -2.80 16.63 -5.58
C ARG A 22 -2.03 17.74 -4.89
N LEU A 23 -1.25 17.40 -3.85
CA LEU A 23 -0.53 18.39 -3.03
C LEU A 23 0.87 18.72 -3.56
N MET A 24 1.47 17.85 -4.38
CA MET A 24 2.86 17.98 -4.81
C MET A 24 3.01 17.88 -6.34
N SER A 25 4.16 18.33 -6.87
CA SER A 25 4.50 18.08 -8.27
C SER A 25 4.65 16.58 -8.54
N VAL A 26 4.34 16.16 -9.76
CA VAL A 26 4.30 14.74 -10.18
C VAL A 26 5.59 13.99 -9.81
N GLN A 27 6.77 14.58 -10.05
CA GLN A 27 8.04 13.93 -9.70
C GLN A 27 8.19 13.71 -8.18
N ARG A 28 7.81 14.68 -7.35
CA ARG A 28 7.91 14.55 -5.88
C ARG A 28 6.86 13.57 -5.35
N ALA A 29 5.65 13.61 -5.88
CA ALA A 29 4.59 12.69 -5.51
C ALA A 29 4.97 11.23 -5.82
N LEU A 30 5.59 10.96 -6.98
CA LEU A 30 6.10 9.63 -7.32
C LEU A 30 7.14 9.15 -6.30
N VAL A 31 8.15 9.96 -6.01
CA VAL A 31 9.21 9.61 -5.06
C VAL A 31 8.63 9.34 -3.67
N TRP A 32 7.76 10.21 -3.17
CA TRP A 32 7.13 10.03 -1.88
C TRP A 32 6.21 8.81 -1.83
N THR A 33 5.42 8.55 -2.89
CA THR A 33 4.52 7.40 -2.93
C THR A 33 5.30 6.09 -2.94
N LEU A 34 6.46 6.03 -3.61
CA LEU A 34 7.32 4.86 -3.61
C LEU A 34 8.01 4.65 -2.25
N ILE A 35 8.66 5.69 -1.72
CA ILE A 35 9.42 5.59 -0.46
C ILE A 35 8.47 5.33 0.72
N ALA A 36 7.46 6.19 0.89
CA ALA A 36 6.52 6.04 1.98
C ALA A 36 5.66 4.78 1.81
N GLY A 37 5.35 4.38 0.58
CA GLY A 37 4.66 3.13 0.30
C GLY A 37 5.50 1.93 0.74
N HIS A 38 6.77 1.90 0.35
CA HIS A 38 7.67 0.81 0.75
C HIS A 38 7.88 0.73 2.27
N LEU A 39 7.85 1.85 2.98
CA LEU A 39 8.05 1.90 4.43
C LEU A 39 6.78 1.64 5.23
N LEU A 40 5.62 2.10 4.75
CA LEU A 40 4.35 2.03 5.47
C LEU A 40 3.51 0.83 5.07
N LEU A 41 3.59 0.38 3.81
CA LEU A 41 2.82 -0.78 3.35
C LEU A 41 3.32 -2.04 4.07
N PRO A 42 2.41 -2.84 4.62
CA PRO A 42 2.77 -4.10 5.24
C PRO A 42 3.25 -5.09 4.18
N SER A 43 4.50 -5.52 4.30
CA SER A 43 5.23 -6.39 3.36
C SER A 43 4.67 -7.82 3.21
N ALA A 44 3.74 -8.23 4.06
CA ALA A 44 3.20 -9.60 4.10
C ALA A 44 1.67 -9.65 4.18
N THR A 45 0.96 -8.71 3.53
CA THR A 45 -0.50 -8.80 3.38
C THR A 45 -0.88 -9.64 2.17
N GLY A 46 -0.69 -10.95 2.29
CA GLY A 46 -1.23 -11.90 1.31
C GLY A 46 -2.67 -12.27 1.66
N ILE A 47 -3.63 -11.94 0.78
CA ILE A 47 -4.98 -12.51 0.89
C ILE A 47 -4.87 -13.97 0.43
N LYS A 48 -4.84 -14.89 1.39
CA LYS A 48 -4.93 -16.33 1.09
C LYS A 48 -6.35 -16.64 0.66
N PHE A 49 -6.58 -16.67 -0.65
CA PHE A 49 -7.79 -17.24 -1.21
C PHE A 49 -7.76 -18.77 -0.99
N PRO A 50 -8.76 -19.36 -0.33
CA PRO A 50 -8.70 -20.76 0.11
C PRO A 50 -8.56 -21.80 -1.02
N MET A 51 -8.80 -21.39 -2.27
CA MET A 51 -8.77 -22.25 -3.46
C MET A 51 -7.70 -21.84 -4.48
N LEU A 52 -6.92 -20.79 -4.22
CA LEU A 52 -5.86 -20.37 -5.14
C LEU A 52 -4.48 -20.73 -4.58
N PRO A 53 -3.61 -21.37 -5.37
CA PRO A 53 -2.24 -21.58 -4.97
C PRO A 53 -1.56 -20.23 -4.71
N VAL A 54 -0.66 -20.21 -3.72
CA VAL A 54 0.18 -19.04 -3.46
C VAL A 54 1.08 -18.88 -4.68
N ILE A 55 0.97 -17.75 -5.38
CA ILE A 55 1.86 -17.41 -6.49
C ILE A 55 3.07 -16.73 -5.84
N ASP A 56 4.24 -17.34 -5.96
CA ASP A 56 5.52 -16.81 -5.49
C ASP A 56 6.01 -15.63 -6.34
#